data_AF-A0A9E0J8Q4-F1
#
_entry.id   AF-A0A9E0J8Q4-F1
#
_cell.length_a   1.000
_cell.length_b   1.000
_cell.length_c   1.000
_cell.angle_alpha   90.00
_cell.angle_beta   90.00
_cell.angle_gamma   90.00
#
_symmetry.space_group_name_H-M   'P 1'
#
loop_
_entity.id
_entity.type
_entity.pdbx_description
1 polymer ?
#
loop_
_entity_poly.entity_id
_entity_poly.type
_entity_poly.pdbx_seq_one_letter_code
_entity_poly.pdbx_strand_id
1 'polypeptide(L)'
;MSETASPIRAIIAPVTPLAQNCTIVWCVKTKKAAIIDPGGEVPRLLAALEAHDLTLEKIWITHGHLDHAGGTAALKAITGVPIEGPHRDDAFWIDQMEASGAKWGMPEAKGFI
;
A
#
# COMPACT_ATOMS: atom_id res chain seq x y z
N MET A 1 11.76 26.28 -23.75
CA MET A 1 11.10 26.27 -22.43
C MET A 1 11.69 25.09 -21.68
N SER A 2 12.37 25.31 -20.56
CA SER A 2 12.87 24.21 -19.73
C SER A 2 11.67 23.61 -19.02
N GLU A 3 11.35 22.36 -19.33
CA GLU A 3 10.32 21.60 -18.64
C GLU A 3 10.80 21.38 -17.21
N THR A 4 10.17 22.08 -16.25
CA THR A 4 10.48 21.92 -14.84
C THR A 4 10.04 20.52 -14.42
N ALA A 5 10.98 19.68 -13.99
CA ALA A 5 10.69 18.33 -13.53
C ALA A 5 9.57 18.35 -12.46
N SER A 6 8.61 17.44 -12.57
CA SER A 6 7.50 17.31 -11.62
C SER A 6 8.02 17.19 -10.17
N PRO A 7 7.44 17.92 -9.20
CA PRO A 7 7.83 17.81 -7.80
C PRO A 7 7.40 16.49 -7.16
N ILE A 8 6.55 15.71 -7.83
CA ILE A 8 6.06 14.40 -7.42
C ILE A 8 6.42 13.35 -8.46
N ARG A 9 6.83 12.17 -7.99
CA ARG A 9 7.02 10.98 -8.81
C ARG A 9 6.21 9.83 -8.23
N ALA A 10 5.89 8.86 -9.07
CA ALA A 10 5.24 7.63 -8.68
C ALA A 10 5.76 6.46 -9.50
N ILE A 11 5.71 5.26 -8.90
CA ILE A 11 5.85 3.99 -9.61
C ILE A 11 4.66 3.11 -9.28
N ILE A 12 4.27 2.28 -10.25
CA ILE A 12 3.26 1.25 -10.06
C ILE A 12 4.01 -0.07 -9.85
N ALA A 13 3.65 -0.79 -8.78
CA ALA A 13 4.19 -2.09 -8.43
C ALA A 13 3.00 -3.09 -8.38
N PRO A 14 2.66 -3.77 -9.48
CA PRO A 14 1.53 -4.69 -9.49
C PRO A 14 1.73 -5.84 -8.49
N VAL A 15 0.87 -5.95 -7.48
CA VAL A 15 1.02 -6.92 -6.38
C VAL A 15 0.00 -8.04 -6.49
N THR A 16 0.35 -9.18 -5.88
CA THR A 16 -0.49 -10.37 -5.71
C THR A 16 -0.81 -11.06 -7.05
N PRO A 17 -1.36 -12.29 -7.01
CA PRO A 17 -1.86 -12.96 -8.23
C PRO A 17 -2.99 -12.20 -8.94
N LEU A 18 -3.63 -11.23 -8.28
CA LEU A 18 -4.72 -10.42 -8.83
C LEU A 18 -4.21 -9.22 -9.65
N ALA A 19 -2.90 -8.98 -9.68
CA ALA A 19 -2.25 -7.91 -10.45
C ALA A 19 -2.85 -6.51 -10.18
N GLN A 20 -3.21 -6.27 -8.92
CA GLN A 20 -3.69 -4.97 -8.46
C GLN A 20 -2.54 -3.94 -8.49
N ASN A 21 -2.86 -2.71 -8.89
CA ASN A 21 -1.89 -1.62 -9.05
C ASN A 21 -1.58 -0.90 -7.73
N CYS A 22 -0.72 -1.49 -6.90
CA CYS A 22 -0.15 -0.78 -5.75
C CYS A 22 0.77 0.34 -6.25
N THR A 23 0.65 1.54 -5.68
CA THR A 23 1.41 2.73 -6.12
C THR A 23 2.31 3.23 -5.01
N ILE A 24 3.58 3.50 -5.31
CA ILE A 24 4.48 4.24 -4.43
C ILE A 24 4.61 5.65 -4.99
N VAL A 25 4.08 6.64 -4.28
CA VAL A 25 4.13 8.07 -4.67
C VAL A 25 5.01 8.83 -3.68
N TRP A 26 5.83 9.77 -4.17
CA TRP A 26 6.73 10.53 -3.29
C TRP A 26 7.02 11.94 -3.77
N CYS A 27 7.39 12.79 -2.81
CA CYS A 27 7.94 14.11 -3.08
C CYS A 27 9.42 13.99 -3.44
N VAL A 28 9.82 14.53 -4.60
CA VAL A 28 11.21 14.46 -5.10
C VAL A 28 12.19 15.15 -4.15
N LYS A 29 11.78 16.26 -3.54
CA LYS A 29 12.63 17.08 -2.66
C LYS A 29 12.89 16.43 -1.31
N THR A 30 11.84 15.91 -0.67
CA THR A 30 11.92 15.43 0.72
C THR A 30 12.10 13.92 0.83
N LYS A 31 11.93 13.18 -0.26
CA LYS A 31 11.93 11.71 -0.29
C LYS A 31 10.84 11.04 0.54
N LYS A 32 9.91 11.82 1.09
CA LYS A 32 8.73 11.31 1.80
C LYS A 32 7.77 10.65 0.81
N ALA A 33 7.34 9.45 1.13
CA ALA A 33 6.52 8.60 0.29
C ALA A 33 5.23 8.16 0.99
N ALA A 34 4.22 7.87 0.18
CA ALA A 34 3.05 7.11 0.58
C ALA A 34 2.95 5.85 -0.31
N ILE A 35 2.54 4.75 0.30
CA ILE A 35 2.13 3.54 -0.43
C ILE A 35 0.61 3.55 -0.52
N ILE A 36 0.07 3.44 -1.73
CA ILE A 36 -1.35 3.39 -2.03
C ILE A 36 -1.73 1.96 -2.38
N ASP A 37 -2.74 1.44 -1.67
CA ASP A 37 -3.32 0.11 -1.86
C ASP A 37 -2.29 -1.04 -1.81
N PRO A 38 -1.62 -1.28 -0.66
CA PRO A 38 -0.74 -2.42 -0.46
C PRO A 38 -1.55 -3.73 -0.33
N GLY A 39 -1.97 -4.30 -1.44
CA GLY A 39 -2.68 -5.59 -1.48
C GLY A 39 -1.92 -6.78 -0.91
N GLY A 40 -0.58 -6.77 -1.02
CA GLY A 40 0.28 -7.85 -0.55
C GLY A 40 1.74 -7.60 -0.91
N GLU A 41 2.57 -8.66 -0.85
CA GLU A 41 4.00 -8.61 -1.21
C GLU A 41 4.80 -7.51 -0.49
N VAL A 42 4.48 -7.27 0.79
CA VAL A 42 5.06 -6.22 1.63
C VAL A 42 6.61 -6.17 1.58
N PRO A 43 7.35 -7.29 1.62
CA PRO A 43 8.81 -7.25 1.50
C PRO A 43 9.30 -6.60 0.20
N ARG A 44 8.60 -6.82 -0.91
CA ARG A 44 8.93 -6.24 -2.23
C ARG A 44 8.67 -4.74 -2.25
N LEU A 45 7.59 -4.28 -1.61
CA LEU A 45 7.27 -2.86 -1.46
C LEU A 45 8.31 -2.13 -0.61
N LEU A 46 8.76 -2.74 0.48
CA LEU A 46 9.84 -2.20 1.33
C LEU A 46 11.16 -2.11 0.57
N ALA A 47 11.52 -3.15 -0.20
CA ALA A 47 12.72 -3.11 -1.04
C ALA A 47 12.65 -2.00 -2.11
N ALA A 48 11.46 -1.73 -2.66
CA ALA A 48 11.27 -0.63 -3.62
C ALA A 48 11.46 0.75 -2.95
N LEU A 49 10.99 0.95 -1.71
CA LEU A 49 11.26 2.17 -0.95
C LEU A 49 12.77 2.37 -0.73
N GLU A 50 13.48 1.31 -0.32
CA GLU A 50 14.93 1.35 -0.10
C GLU A 50 15.70 1.65 -1.39
N ALA A 51 15.37 0.98 -2.49
CA ALA A 51 16.02 1.19 -3.79
C ALA A 51 15.89 2.62 -4.34
N HIS A 52 14.85 3.35 -3.92
CA HIS A 52 14.60 4.73 -4.33
C HIS A 52 15.01 5.78 -3.27
N ASP A 53 15.60 5.35 -2.16
CA ASP A 53 15.96 6.20 -1.01
C ASP A 53 14.74 6.99 -0.53
N LEU A 54 13.65 6.27 -0.22
CA LEU A 54 12.37 6.84 0.19
C LEU A 54 12.07 6.57 1.66
N THR A 55 11.53 7.58 2.34
CA THR A 55 10.99 7.44 3.70
C THR A 55 9.48 7.30 3.63
N LEU A 56 8.96 6.14 4.00
CA LEU A 56 7.50 5.95 4.09
C LEU A 56 6.94 6.81 5.23
N GLU A 57 5.94 7.62 4.92
CA GLU A 57 5.25 8.48 5.89
C GLU A 57 3.80 8.05 6.11
N LYS A 58 3.15 7.44 5.11
CA LYS A 58 1.73 7.07 5.16
C LYS A 58 1.43 5.83 4.32
N ILE A 59 0.39 5.11 4.73
CA ILE A 59 -0.29 4.10 3.91
C ILE A 59 -1.66 4.67 3.54
N TRP A 60 -2.00 4.68 2.25
CA TRP A 60 -3.30 5.15 1.76
C TRP A 60 -4.09 4.00 1.19
N ILE A 61 -5.35 3.88 1.60
CA ILE A 61 -6.26 2.84 1.13
C ILE A 61 -7.44 3.50 0.44
N THR A 62 -7.63 3.18 -0.85
CA THR A 62 -8.76 3.67 -1.64
C THR A 62 -10.07 3.03 -1.20
N HIS A 63 -10.07 1.70 -1.03
CA HIS A 63 -11.20 0.90 -0.55
C HIS A 63 -10.72 -0.44 0.06
N GLY A 64 -11.58 -1.09 0.83
CA GLY A 64 -11.24 -2.20 1.73
C GLY A 64 -11.14 -3.59 1.08
N HIS A 65 -11.24 -3.72 -0.24
CA HIS A 65 -11.11 -5.02 -0.90
C HIS A 65 -9.74 -5.66 -0.62
N LEU A 66 -9.73 -7.00 -0.57
CA LEU A 66 -8.55 -7.80 -0.25
C LEU A 66 -7.32 -7.45 -1.11
N ASP A 67 -7.52 -7.32 -2.41
CA ASP A 67 -6.46 -7.07 -3.38
C ASP A 67 -5.87 -5.66 -3.27
N HIS A 68 -6.58 -4.72 -2.63
CA HIS A 68 -6.09 -3.37 -2.35
C HIS A 68 -5.51 -3.24 -0.94
N ALA A 69 -6.05 -3.97 0.05
CA ALA A 69 -5.74 -3.70 1.45
C ALA A 69 -5.14 -4.88 2.23
N GLY A 70 -4.97 -6.05 1.61
CA GLY A 70 -4.54 -7.28 2.28
C GLY A 70 -3.17 -7.21 2.98
N GLY A 71 -2.24 -6.41 2.48
CA GLY A 71 -0.91 -6.18 3.06
C GLY A 71 -0.84 -5.03 4.06
N THR A 72 -1.94 -4.30 4.28
CA THR A 72 -1.97 -3.06 5.09
C THR A 72 -1.54 -3.29 6.52
N ALA A 73 -2.12 -4.31 7.19
CA ALA A 73 -1.82 -4.61 8.58
C ALA A 73 -0.33 -4.97 8.79
N ALA A 74 0.24 -5.77 7.89
CA ALA A 74 1.65 -6.15 7.94
C ALA A 74 2.57 -4.94 7.70
N LEU A 75 2.26 -4.11 6.70
CA LEU A 75 3.03 -2.90 6.41
C LEU A 75 2.99 -1.91 7.59
N LYS A 76 1.82 -1.73 8.21
CA LYS A 76 1.66 -0.93 9.43
C LYS A 76 2.48 -1.48 10.59
N ALA A 77 2.45 -2.79 10.82
CA ALA A 77 3.18 -3.43 11.92
C ALA A 77 4.70 -3.26 11.78
N ILE A 78 5.23 -3.34 10.55
CA ILE A 78 6.67 -3.20 10.28
C ILE A 78 7.12 -1.74 10.39
N THR A 79 6.34 -0.81 9.84
CA THR A 79 6.80 0.58 9.63
C THR A 79 6.28 1.57 10.66
N GLY A 80 5.20 1.24 11.36
CA GLY A 80 4.55 2.11 12.35
C GLY A 80 3.79 3.31 11.76
N VAL A 81 3.89 3.58 10.45
CA VAL A 81 3.29 4.76 9.80
C VAL A 81 1.76 4.75 9.84
N PRO A 82 1.06 5.90 9.90
CA PRO A 82 -0.39 5.93 9.89
C PRO A 82 -1.00 5.37 8.59
N ILE A 83 -2.20 4.81 8.72
CA ILE A 83 -3.07 4.43 7.61
C ILE A 83 -4.11 5.56 7.44
N GLU A 84 -4.34 6.00 6.20
CA GLU A 84 -5.42 6.92 5.84
C GLU A 84 -6.37 6.24 4.85
N GLY A 85 -7.68 6.32 5.13
CA GLY A 85 -8.69 5.53 4.44
C GLY A 85 -8.71 4.06 4.92
N PRO A 86 -9.59 3.22 4.34
CA PRO A 86 -10.68 3.62 3.43
C PRO A 86 -11.81 4.33 4.18
N HIS A 87 -12.91 4.65 3.49
CA HIS A 87 -14.11 5.15 4.16
C HIS A 87 -14.61 4.11 5.19
N ARG A 88 -15.22 4.57 6.29
CA ARG A 88 -15.71 3.69 7.38
C ARG A 88 -16.70 2.62 6.90
N ASP A 89 -17.40 2.89 5.80
CA ASP A 89 -18.39 1.97 5.24
C ASP A 89 -17.75 0.71 4.66
N ASP A 90 -16.43 0.69 4.47
CA ASP A 90 -15.68 -0.48 4.05
C ASP A 90 -15.26 -1.39 5.22
N ALA A 91 -15.65 -1.07 6.47
CA ALA A 91 -15.29 -1.86 7.65
C ALA A 91 -15.62 -3.35 7.49
N PHE A 92 -16.77 -3.67 6.87
CA PHE A 92 -17.17 -5.06 6.66
C PHE A 92 -16.22 -5.84 5.73
N TRP A 93 -15.54 -5.16 4.79
CA TRP A 93 -14.51 -5.79 3.97
C TRP A 93 -13.26 -6.09 4.79
N ILE A 94 -12.87 -5.15 5.66
CA ILE A 94 -11.70 -5.27 6.53
C ILE A 94 -11.91 -6.38 7.58
N ASP A 95 -13.11 -6.47 8.16
CA ASP A 95 -13.48 -7.52 9.12
C ASP A 95 -13.41 -8.92 8.50
N GLN A 96 -13.68 -9.03 7.19
CA GLN A 96 -13.68 -10.30 6.45
C GLN A 96 -12.34 -10.59 5.74
N MET A 97 -11.31 -9.77 5.97
CA MET A 97 -10.04 -9.82 5.26
C MET A 97 -9.36 -11.19 5.33
N GLU A 98 -9.26 -11.77 6.53
CA GLU A 98 -8.59 -13.07 6.72
C GLU A 98 -9.30 -14.21 5.98
N ALA A 99 -10.63 -14.25 6.07
CA ALA A 99 -11.46 -15.24 5.38
C ALA A 99 -11.36 -15.09 3.86
N SER A 100 -11.35 -13.84 3.36
CA SER A 100 -11.15 -13.55 1.94
C SER A 100 -9.75 -13.97 1.48
N GLY A 101 -8.72 -13.63 2.26
CA GLY A 101 -7.33 -13.98 1.99
C GLY A 101 -7.14 -15.48 1.83
N ALA A 102 -7.67 -16.27 2.77
CA ALA A 102 -7.62 -17.74 2.70
C ALA A 102 -8.28 -18.29 1.42
N LYS A 103 -9.38 -17.69 0.97
CA LYS A 103 -10.10 -18.10 -0.25
C LYS A 103 -9.32 -17.80 -1.54
N TRP A 104 -8.58 -16.70 -1.56
CA TRP A 104 -7.88 -16.21 -2.76
C TRP A 104 -6.37 -16.53 -2.77
N GLY A 105 -5.91 -17.39 -1.87
CA GLY A 105 -4.50 -17.81 -1.81
C GLY A 105 -3.55 -16.75 -1.21
N MET A 106 -4.09 -15.85 -0.39
CA MET A 106 -3.37 -14.81 0.35
C MET A 106 -3.59 -14.99 1.88
N PRO A 107 -3.16 -16.13 2.47
CA PRO A 107 -3.46 -16.47 3.87
C PRO A 107 -2.82 -15.52 4.90
N GLU A 108 -1.84 -14.73 4.49
CA GLU A 108 -1.18 -13.70 5.31
C GLU A 108 -2.00 -12.41 5.44
N ALA A 109 -3.08 -12.25 4.67
CA ALA A 109 -3.91 -11.05 4.73
C ALA A 109 -4.61 -10.93 6.09
N LYS A 110 -4.54 -9.73 6.67
CA LYS A 110 -5.08 -9.42 8.01
C LYS A 110 -5.87 -8.13 7.98
N GLY A 111 -7.00 -8.11 8.71
CA GLY A 111 -7.75 -6.88 8.96
C GLY A 111 -6.93 -5.87 9.74
N PHE A 112 -7.28 -4.59 9.64
CA PHE A 112 -6.62 -3.47 10.30
C PHE A 112 -7.65 -2.51 10.89
N ILE A 113 -7.22 -1.65 11.82
CA ILE A 113 -8.05 -0.66 12.51
C ILE A 113 -7.34 0.69 12.45
#